data_AF-U4KMS5-F1
#
_entry.id   AF-U4KMS5-F1
#
_cell.length_a   1.000
_cell.length_b   1.000
_cell.length_c   1.000
_cell.angle_alpha   90.00
_cell.angle_beta   90.00
_cell.angle_gamma   90.00
#
_symmetry.space_group_name_H-M   'P 1'
#
loop_
_entity.id
_entity.type
_entity.pdbx_description
1 polymer ?
#
loop_
_entity_poly.entity_id
_entity_poly.type
_entity_poly.pdbx_seq_one_letter_code
_entity_poly.pdbx_strand_id
1 'polypeptide(L)'
;MLYPSTVFVETIGINIQTMVHHGFMAIVGVSLLLSKVQFTFKTMKQAMTTFGVLVLSAIVLNGLFNLLINDGTFNMFFINSRFENGLPVLSLIEPHVPHTLFVLIYFFGFSLVAYLMLLFGQALSRLLSKHTKMNNHLKND
;
A
#
# COMPACT_ATOMS: atom_id res chain seq x y z
N MET A 1 -10.12 -18.13 -13.23
CA MET A 1 -9.01 -17.15 -13.11
C MET A 1 -8.47 -17.21 -11.69
N LEU A 2 -7.21 -17.63 -11.50
CA LEU A 2 -6.59 -17.72 -10.15
C LEU A 2 -6.03 -16.38 -9.66
N TYR A 3 -5.65 -15.49 -10.59
CA TYR A 3 -5.14 -14.14 -10.29
C TYR A 3 -5.97 -13.12 -11.08
N PRO A 4 -6.77 -12.26 -10.41
CA PRO A 4 -7.60 -11.29 -11.10
C PRO A 4 -6.78 -10.12 -11.64
N SER A 5 -7.19 -9.61 -12.81
CA SER A 5 -6.57 -8.45 -13.48
C SER A 5 -6.96 -7.12 -12.85
N THR A 6 -8.03 -7.11 -12.06
CA THR A 6 -8.63 -5.92 -11.43
C THR A 6 -9.15 -6.25 -10.03
N VAL A 7 -9.41 -5.22 -9.22
CA VAL A 7 -9.92 -5.37 -7.83
C VAL A 7 -11.37 -5.88 -7.79
N PHE A 8 -12.11 -5.71 -8.89
CA PHE A 8 -13.48 -6.17 -9.05
C PHE A 8 -13.61 -6.98 -10.34
N VAL A 9 -14.02 -8.23 -10.19
CA VAL A 9 -14.26 -9.19 -11.28
C VAL A 9 -15.68 -9.72 -11.19
N GLU A 10 -16.19 -10.37 -12.24
CA GLU A 10 -17.56 -10.90 -12.23
C GLU A 10 -17.77 -12.03 -11.20
N THR A 11 -16.69 -12.67 -10.77
CA THR A 11 -16.74 -13.75 -9.77
C THR A 11 -16.87 -13.20 -8.36
N ILE A 12 -18.09 -13.21 -7.81
CA ILE A 12 -18.41 -12.67 -6.48
C ILE A 12 -17.52 -13.23 -5.35
N GLY A 13 -17.16 -14.51 -5.39
CA GLY A 13 -16.28 -15.12 -4.38
C GLY A 13 -14.87 -14.52 -4.37
N ILE A 14 -14.31 -14.21 -5.54
CA ILE A 14 -13.00 -13.55 -5.68
C ILE A 14 -13.08 -12.12 -5.16
N ASN A 15 -14.20 -11.42 -5.40
CA ASN A 15 -14.41 -10.08 -4.86
C ASN A 15 -14.47 -10.09 -3.33
N ILE A 16 -15.24 -11.01 -2.73
CA ILE A 16 -15.32 -11.13 -1.26
C ILE A 16 -13.94 -11.43 -0.68
N GLN A 17 -13.22 -12.39 -1.26
CA GLN A 17 -11.85 -12.72 -0.82
C GLN A 17 -10.94 -11.49 -0.89
N THR A 18 -10.94 -10.77 -2.00
CA THR A 18 -10.12 -9.57 -2.22
C THR A 18 -10.44 -8.48 -1.20
N MET A 19 -11.73 -8.22 -0.95
CA MET A 19 -12.16 -7.21 0.04
C MET A 19 -11.77 -7.60 1.47
N VAL A 20 -11.99 -8.85 1.87
CA VAL A 20 -11.59 -9.34 3.20
C VAL A 20 -10.07 -9.30 3.36
N HIS A 21 -9.32 -9.71 2.33
CA HIS A 21 -7.86 -9.71 2.37
C HIS A 21 -7.30 -8.28 2.51
N HIS A 22 -7.78 -7.33 1.69
CA HIS A 22 -7.36 -5.92 1.79
C HIS A 22 -7.81 -5.27 3.11
N GLY A 23 -9.03 -5.55 3.55
CA GLY A 23 -9.54 -5.10 4.85
C GLY A 23 -8.68 -5.61 6.01
N PHE A 24 -8.29 -6.88 5.99
CA PHE A 24 -7.42 -7.47 7.01
C PHE A 24 -6.02 -6.85 6.99
N MET A 25 -5.44 -6.62 5.81
CA MET A 25 -4.16 -5.92 5.70
C MET A 25 -4.21 -4.50 6.29
N ALA A 26 -5.29 -3.76 6.05
CA ALA A 26 -5.51 -2.44 6.64
C ALA A 26 -5.62 -2.52 8.18
N ILE A 27 -6.41 -3.46 8.71
CA ILE A 27 -6.56 -3.67 10.16
C ILE A 27 -5.22 -4.00 10.80
N VAL A 28 -4.49 -4.99 10.27
CA VAL A 28 -3.18 -5.39 10.79
C VAL A 28 -2.20 -4.21 10.74
N GLY A 29 -2.17 -3.45 9.64
CA GLY A 29 -1.33 -2.27 9.51
C GLY A 29 -1.62 -1.22 10.60
N VAL A 30 -2.88 -0.86 10.79
CA VAL A 30 -3.30 0.10 11.84
C VAL A 30 -3.02 -0.43 13.24
N SER A 31 -3.33 -1.70 13.52
CA SER A 31 -3.07 -2.32 14.81
C SER A 31 -1.58 -2.32 15.15
N LEU A 32 -0.69 -2.61 14.19
CA LEU A 32 0.76 -2.56 14.38
C LEU A 32 1.24 -1.13 14.66
N LEU A 33 0.71 -0.14 13.91
CA LEU A 33 1.01 1.28 14.13
C LEU A 33 0.64 1.74 15.56
N LEU A 34 -0.50 1.29 16.08
CA LEU A 34 -0.96 1.68 17.42
C LEU A 34 -0.27 0.93 18.57
N SER A 35 0.31 -0.26 18.31
CA SER A 35 0.75 -1.16 19.39
C SER A 35 2.25 -1.44 19.45
N LYS A 36 2.94 -1.53 18.31
CA LYS A 36 4.31 -2.07 18.24
C LYS A 36 5.28 -1.21 17.46
N VAL A 37 4.79 -0.44 16.48
CA VAL A 37 5.66 0.33 15.60
C VAL A 37 6.04 1.64 16.27
N GLN A 38 7.35 1.84 16.45
CA GLN A 38 7.86 3.14 16.83
C GLN A 38 7.82 4.07 15.61
N PHE A 39 7.19 5.23 15.76
CA PHE A 39 7.09 6.25 14.72
C PHE A 39 8.42 6.98 14.56
N THR A 40 9.41 6.36 13.91
CA THR A 40 10.75 6.92 13.69
C THR A 40 11.13 6.90 12.21
N PHE A 41 12.08 7.75 11.82
CA PHE A 41 12.63 7.73 10.46
C PHE A 41 13.34 6.41 10.13
N LYS A 42 13.89 5.71 11.13
CA LYS A 42 14.48 4.37 10.95
C LYS A 42 13.44 3.38 10.45
N THR A 43 12.25 3.36 11.08
CA THR A 43 11.11 2.54 10.68
C THR A 43 10.69 2.85 9.24
N MET A 44 10.63 4.14 8.88
CA MET A 44 10.28 4.55 7.52
C MET A 44 11.27 4.01 6.49
N LYS A 45 12.58 4.13 6.74
CA LYS A 45 13.61 3.55 5.85
C LYS A 45 13.45 2.05 5.68
N GLN A 46 13.21 1.32 6.76
CA GLN A 46 12.98 -0.13 6.71
C GLN A 46 11.73 -0.46 5.88
N ALA A 47 10.64 0.28 6.06
CA ALA A 47 9.42 0.11 5.27
C ALA A 47 9.66 0.38 3.78
N MET A 48 10.39 1.45 3.43
CA MET A 48 10.77 1.74 2.05
C MET A 48 11.66 0.64 1.45
N THR A 49 12.61 0.10 2.21
CA THR A 49 13.44 -1.02 1.76
C THR A 49 12.59 -2.26 1.47
N THR A 50 11.71 -2.65 2.39
CA THR A 50 10.80 -3.78 2.20
C THR A 50 9.89 -3.56 0.99
N PHE A 51 9.30 -2.37 0.86
CA PHE A 51 8.47 -2.02 -0.29
C PHE A 51 9.26 -2.07 -1.60
N GLY A 52 10.51 -1.60 -1.59
CA GLY A 52 11.39 -1.65 -2.75
C GLY A 52 11.67 -3.08 -3.21
N VAL A 53 11.91 -4.00 -2.27
CA VAL A 53 12.08 -5.44 -2.58
C VAL A 53 10.81 -6.02 -3.20
N LEU A 54 9.63 -5.67 -2.68
CA LEU A 54 8.35 -6.12 -3.24
C LEU A 54 8.08 -5.55 -4.63
N VAL A 55 8.34 -4.25 -4.85
CA VAL A 55 8.21 -3.61 -6.17
C VAL A 55 9.16 -4.24 -7.18
N LEU A 56 10.42 -4.49 -6.80
CA LEU A 56 11.39 -5.16 -7.66
C LEU A 56 10.92 -6.58 -8.02
N SER A 57 10.38 -7.32 -7.04
CA SER A 57 9.82 -8.66 -7.26
C SER A 57 8.64 -8.59 -8.24
N ALA A 58 7.76 -7.61 -8.08
CA ALA A 58 6.63 -7.38 -8.98
C ALA A 58 7.08 -7.06 -10.42
N ILE A 59 8.11 -6.23 -10.61
CA ILE A 59 8.70 -5.95 -11.93
C ILE A 59 9.18 -7.25 -12.60
N VAL A 60 9.96 -8.06 -11.87
CA VAL A 60 10.49 -9.33 -12.38
C VAL A 60 9.36 -10.30 -12.74
N LEU A 61 8.39 -10.47 -11.85
CA LEU A 61 7.26 -11.38 -12.09
C LEU A 61 6.37 -10.91 -13.25
N ASN A 62 6.10 -9.60 -13.34
CA ASN A 62 5.37 -9.00 -14.46
C ASN A 62 6.09 -9.24 -15.80
N GLY A 63 7.42 -9.16 -15.82
CA GLY A 63 8.20 -9.51 -17.01
C GLY A 63 8.13 -10.99 -17.36
N LEU A 64 8.46 -11.88 -16.41
CA LEU A 64 8.61 -13.31 -16.66
C LEU A 64 7.29 -14.03 -16.91
N PHE A 65 6.25 -13.81 -16.10
CA PHE A 65 5.00 -14.56 -16.21
C PHE A 65 4.27 -14.23 -17.51
N ASN A 66 4.35 -12.98 -17.99
CA ASN A 66 3.75 -12.60 -19.28
C ASN A 66 4.54 -13.08 -20.51
N LEU A 67 5.66 -13.80 -20.32
CA LEU A 67 6.30 -14.58 -21.39
C LEU A 67 5.79 -16.03 -21.43
N LEU A 68 5.18 -16.51 -20.34
CA LEU A 68 4.82 -17.91 -20.15
C LEU A 68 3.31 -18.17 -20.28
N ILE A 69 2.47 -17.17 -20.02
CA ILE A 69 1.02 -17.31 -20.14
C ILE A 69 0.54 -17.02 -21.57
N ASN A 70 -0.36 -17.87 -22.08
CA ASN A 70 -0.99 -17.72 -23.40
C ASN A 70 -2.35 -17.01 -23.33
N ASP A 71 -2.97 -16.97 -22.15
CA ASP A 71 -4.28 -16.37 -21.92
C ASP A 71 -4.31 -15.70 -20.53
N GLY A 72 -5.07 -14.61 -20.42
CA GLY A 72 -5.17 -13.75 -19.24
C GLY A 72 -4.05 -12.71 -19.11
N THR A 73 -4.04 -11.99 -17.98
CA THR A 73 -3.05 -10.96 -17.67
C THR A 73 -2.43 -11.21 -16.31
N PHE A 74 -1.11 -11.02 -16.20
CA PHE A 74 -0.43 -10.99 -14.91
C PHE A 74 0.08 -9.57 -14.67
N ASN A 75 -0.65 -8.81 -13.86
CA ASN A 75 -0.37 -7.39 -13.60
C ASN A 75 -0.24 -7.12 -12.09
N MET A 76 0.85 -7.61 -11.51
CA MET A 76 1.16 -7.39 -10.10
C MET A 76 1.40 -5.90 -9.84
N PHE A 77 0.78 -5.38 -8.78
CA PHE A 77 0.84 -3.98 -8.34
C PHE A 77 0.37 -2.95 -9.37
N PHE A 78 -0.24 -3.37 -10.48
CA PHE A 78 -0.64 -2.47 -11.58
C PHE A 78 0.55 -1.71 -12.19
N ILE A 79 1.75 -2.30 -12.19
CA ILE A 79 2.98 -1.69 -12.73
C ILE A 79 3.52 -2.46 -13.94
N ASN A 80 2.69 -3.20 -14.66
CA ASN A 80 3.13 -3.88 -15.88
C ASN A 80 3.03 -2.95 -17.09
N SER A 81 4.13 -2.75 -17.83
CA SER A 81 4.17 -1.86 -18.99
C SER A 81 3.29 -2.28 -20.17
N ARG A 82 2.76 -3.52 -20.17
CA ARG A 82 1.93 -4.06 -21.26
C ARG A 82 0.45 -3.81 -21.07
N PHE A 83 0.02 -3.44 -19.86
CA PHE A 83 -1.38 -3.33 -19.49
C PHE A 83 -1.65 -1.97 -18.86
N GLU A 84 -2.78 -1.37 -19.19
CA GLU A 84 -3.17 -0.08 -18.61
C GLU A 84 -3.37 -0.18 -17.10
N ASN A 85 -2.93 0.86 -16.39
CA ASN A 85 -3.16 1.03 -14.97
C ASN A 85 -4.60 1.49 -14.73
N GLY A 86 -5.39 0.67 -14.03
CA GLY A 86 -6.77 1.00 -13.66
C GLY A 86 -6.91 1.72 -12.31
N LEU A 87 -5.81 2.02 -11.60
CA LEU A 87 -5.87 2.67 -10.29
C LEU A 87 -6.17 4.17 -10.45
N PRO A 88 -7.11 4.72 -9.67
CA PRO A 88 -7.36 6.15 -9.64
C PRO A 88 -6.07 6.94 -9.39
N VAL A 89 -5.96 8.13 -9.98
CA VAL A 89 -4.76 8.99 -9.97
C VAL A 89 -3.60 8.44 -10.81
N LEU A 90 -3.21 7.18 -10.64
CA LEU A 90 -2.10 6.59 -11.40
C LEU A 90 -2.42 6.41 -12.88
N SER A 91 -3.67 6.06 -13.21
CA SER A 91 -4.17 6.00 -14.58
C SER A 91 -4.10 7.34 -15.32
N LEU A 92 -4.09 8.46 -14.58
CA LEU A 92 -3.93 9.81 -15.14
C LEU A 92 -2.45 10.17 -15.39
N ILE A 93 -1.52 9.44 -14.78
CA ILE A 93 -0.09 9.74 -14.83
C ILE A 93 0.61 8.83 -15.84
N GLU A 94 0.29 7.52 -15.84
CA GLU A 94 0.95 6.50 -16.67
C GLU A 94 1.07 6.90 -18.15
N PRO A 95 0.04 7.44 -18.83
CA PRO A 95 0.14 7.76 -20.25
C PRO A 95 1.10 8.91 -20.59
N HIS A 96 1.51 9.69 -19.59
CA HIS A 96 2.28 10.92 -19.77
C HIS A 96 3.75 10.79 -19.37
N VAL A 97 4.17 9.63 -18.88
CA VAL A 97 5.55 9.41 -18.44
C VAL A 97 6.08 8.08 -18.97
N PRO A 98 7.40 7.96 -19.22
CA PRO A 98 8.01 6.67 -19.52
C PRO A 98 7.78 5.68 -18.38
N HIS A 99 7.62 4.39 -18.70
CA HIS A 99 7.29 3.36 -17.73
C HIS A 99 8.25 3.30 -16.52
N THR A 100 9.56 3.44 -16.74
CA THR A 100 10.53 3.49 -15.63
C THR A 100 10.25 4.65 -14.67
N LEU A 101 9.89 5.82 -15.21
CA LEU A 101 9.53 6.98 -14.40
C LEU A 101 8.18 6.76 -13.70
N PHE A 102 7.22 6.11 -14.35
CA PHE A 102 5.96 5.70 -13.73
C PHE A 102 6.21 4.82 -12.49
N VAL A 103 7.08 3.82 -12.57
CA VAL A 103 7.41 2.94 -11.44
C VAL A 103 8.11 3.70 -10.30
N LEU A 104 8.96 4.68 -10.63
CA LEU A 104 9.54 5.56 -9.61
C LEU A 104 8.48 6.43 -8.93
N ILE A 105 7.55 7.03 -9.70
CA ILE A 105 6.43 7.80 -9.17
C ILE A 105 5.55 6.93 -8.28
N TYR A 106 5.27 5.70 -8.70
CA TYR A 106 4.55 4.70 -7.89
C TYR A 106 5.26 4.46 -6.56
N PHE A 107 6.56 4.13 -6.60
CA PHE A 107 7.34 3.82 -5.41
C PHE A 107 7.40 5.00 -4.43
N PHE A 108 7.72 6.20 -4.93
CA PHE A 108 7.82 7.39 -4.08
C PHE A 108 6.45 7.91 -3.64
N GLY A 109 5.41 7.80 -4.48
CA GLY A 109 4.05 8.20 -4.14
C GLY A 109 3.48 7.38 -2.99
N PHE A 110 3.57 6.05 -3.07
CA PHE A 110 3.13 5.18 -1.96
C PHE A 110 4.02 5.35 -0.72
N SER A 111 5.33 5.54 -0.88
CA SER A 111 6.21 5.84 0.25
C SER A 111 5.84 7.17 0.92
N LEU A 112 5.47 8.19 0.16
CA LEU A 112 5.00 9.47 0.69
C LEU A 112 3.70 9.30 1.47
N VAL A 113 2.72 8.57 0.93
CA VAL A 113 1.46 8.29 1.64
C VAL A 113 1.72 7.52 2.95
N ALA A 114 2.59 6.53 2.93
CA ALA A 114 2.98 5.80 4.14
C ALA A 114 3.66 6.71 5.17
N TYR A 115 4.49 7.66 4.73
CA TYR A 115 5.09 8.66 5.60
C TYR A 115 4.03 9.61 6.21
N LEU A 116 3.06 10.07 5.41
CA LEU A 116 1.95 10.88 5.91
C LEU A 116 1.12 10.11 6.95
N MET A 117 0.91 8.81 6.76
CA MET A 117 0.22 7.97 7.74
C MET A 117 1.00 7.83 9.05
N LEU A 118 2.34 7.75 8.97
CA LEU A 118 3.22 7.77 10.14
C LEU A 118 3.10 9.10 10.90
N LEU A 119 3.12 10.23 10.21
CA LEU A 119 2.93 11.55 10.81
C LEU A 119 1.54 11.70 11.45
N PHE A 120 0.50 11.23 10.77
CA PHE A 120 -0.86 11.21 11.30
C PHE A 120 -0.94 10.39 12.60
N GLY A 121 -0.34 9.19 12.62
CA GLY A 121 -0.26 8.35 13.82
C GLY A 121 0.47 9.03 14.98
N GLN A 122 1.56 9.75 14.71
CA GLN A 122 2.26 10.56 15.72
C GLN A 122 1.38 11.68 16.28
N ALA A 123 0.67 12.41 15.41
CA ALA A 123 -0.24 13.49 15.81
C ALA A 123 -1.38 12.94 16.68
N LEU A 124 -2.02 11.85 16.26
CA LEU A 124 -3.10 11.20 16.99
C LEU A 124 -2.63 10.68 18.36
N SER A 125 -1.48 10.01 18.42
CA SER A 125 -0.90 9.50 19.67
C SER A 125 -0.62 10.64 20.67
N ARG A 126 -0.10 11.77 20.19
CA ARG A 126 0.10 12.98 21.03
C ARG A 126 -1.22 13.54 21.54
N LEU A 127 -2.24 13.66 20.69
CA LEU A 127 -3.56 14.15 21.10
C LEU A 127 -4.20 13.25 22.17
N LEU A 128 -4.17 11.93 21.97
CA LEU A 128 -4.74 10.98 22.92
C LEU A 128 -4.00 10.99 24.26
N SER A 129 -2.67 11.00 24.25
CA SER A 129 -1.87 11.05 25.49
C SER A 129 -2.08 12.33 26.30
N LYS A 130 -2.27 13.48 25.63
CA LYS A 130 -2.58 14.76 26.28
C LYS A 130 -3.95 14.73 26.96
N HIS A 131 -4.95 14.13 26.31
CA HIS A 131 -6.30 13.97 26.87
C HIS A 131 -6.30 13.07 28.11
N THR A 132 -5.56 11.95 28.08
CA THR A 132 -5.45 11.04 29.25
C THR A 132 -4.79 11.73 30.45
N LYS A 133 -3.72 12.52 30.25
CA LYS A 133 -3.07 13.27 31.34
C LYS A 133 -4.01 14.31 31.97
N MET A 134 -4.78 15.03 31.16
CA MET A 134 -5.74 16.03 31.64
C MET A 134 -6.88 15.40 32.47
N ASN A 135 -7.45 14.29 32.02
CA ASN A 135 -8.48 13.56 32.76
C ASN A 135 -7.98 12.99 34.10
N ASN A 136 -6.71 12.59 34.18
CA ASN A 136 -6.13 12.11 35.43
C ASN A 136 -5.86 13.25 36.43
N HIS A 137 -5.54 14.46 35.95
CA HIS A 137 -5.40 15.62 36.81
C HIS A 137 -6.75 16.03 37.43
N LEU A 138 -7.82 16.11 36.62
CA LEU A 138 -9.17 16.46 37.08
C LEU A 138 -9.82 15.44 38.03
N LYS A 139 -9.30 14.20 38.11
CA LYS A 139 -9.78 13.18 39.05
C LYS A 139 -9.04 13.20 40.40
N ASN A 140 -7.91 13.91 40.47
CA ASN A 140 -7.06 13.97 41.65
C ASN A 140 -7.19 15.31 42.42
N ASP A 141 -8.02 16.22 41.92
CA ASP A 141 -8.45 17.47 42.56
C ASP A 141 -9.88 17.31 43.10
#